data_AF-A0A242M7P9-F1
#
_entry.id   AF-A0A242M7P9-F1
#
_cell.length_a   1.000
_cell.length_b   1.000
_cell.length_c   1.000
_cell.angle_alpha   90.00
_cell.angle_beta   90.00
_cell.angle_gamma   90.00
#
_symmetry.space_group_name_H-M   'P 1'
#
loop_
_entity.id
_entity.type
_entity.pdbx_description
1 polymer ?
#
loop_
_entity_poly.entity_id
_entity_poly.type
_entity_poly.pdbx_seq_one_letter_code
_entity_poly.pdbx_strand_id
1 'polypeptide(L)' 'MRKVSETKAFDLSIAVLRKAQGKGNPDDFVTGTPEWQKAQLGVMQDTMRIIGLLRSEMNETGR' A
#
# COMPACT_ATOMS: atom_id res chain seq x y z
N MET A 1 9.27 -12.00 -20.02
CA MET A 1 8.91 -11.28 -18.78
C MET A 1 7.39 -11.25 -18.69
N ARG A 2 6.77 -11.76 -17.62
CA ARG A 2 5.30 -11.72 -17.46
C ARG A 2 4.91 -10.26 -17.19
N LYS A 3 3.98 -9.67 -17.97
CA LYS A 3 3.48 -8.33 -17.69
C LYS A 3 2.79 -8.34 -16.34
N VAL A 4 3.24 -7.50 -15.42
CA VAL A 4 2.58 -7.26 -14.13
C VAL A 4 1.49 -6.23 -14.40
N SER A 5 0.26 -6.48 -13.93
CA SER A 5 -0.80 -5.47 -14.03
C SER A 5 -0.44 -4.25 -13.19
N GLU A 6 -0.91 -3.07 -13.59
CA GLU A 6 -0.68 -1.83 -12.82
C GLU A 6 -1.16 -1.95 -11.38
N THR A 7 -2.30 -2.61 -11.15
CA THR A 7 -2.80 -2.94 -9.81
C THR A 7 -1.77 -3.73 -9.01
N LYS A 8 -1.17 -4.77 -9.60
CA LYS A 8 -0.19 -5.59 -8.88
C LYS A 8 1.11 -4.82 -8.64
N ALA A 9 1.53 -3.97 -9.57
CA ALA A 9 2.70 -3.11 -9.39
C ALA A 9 2.48 -2.10 -8.24
N PHE A 10 1.28 -1.52 -8.16
CA PHE A 10 0.89 -0.62 -7.08
C PHE A 10 0.89 -1.32 -5.72
N ASP A 11 0.27 -2.50 -5.63
CA ASP A 11 0.25 -3.31 -4.40
C ASP A 11 1.66 -3.66 -3.91
N LEU A 12 2.55 -4.09 -4.83
CA LEU A 12 3.94 -4.41 -4.51
C LEU A 12 4.72 -3.18 -4.03
N SER A 13 4.46 -2.00 -4.62
CA SER A 13 5.11 -0.76 -4.21
C SER A 13 4.74 -0.40 -2.77
N ILE A 14 3.46 -0.54 -2.40
CA ILE A 14 3.01 -0.35 -1.02
C ILE A 14 3.71 -1.33 -0.08
N ALA A 15 3.78 -2.61 -0.45
CA ALA A 15 4.40 -3.64 0.38
C ALA A 15 5.89 -3.36 0.66
N VAL A 16 6.62 -2.89 -0.36
CA VAL A 16 8.04 -2.47 -0.23
C VAL A 16 8.16 -1.27 0.71
N LEU A 17 7.33 -0.24 0.54
CA LEU A 17 7.36 0.95 1.40
C LEU A 17 7.05 0.59 2.86
N ARG A 18 6.06 -0.26 3.10
CA ARG A 18 5.71 -0.73 4.45
C ARG A 18 6.87 -1.45 5.10
N LYS A 19 7.52 -2.36 4.39
CA LYS A 19 8.71 -3.07 4.87
C LYS A 19 9.84 -2.10 5.22
N ALA A 20 10.11 -1.11 4.37
CA ALA A 20 11.11 -0.07 4.62
C ALA A 20 10.80 0.78 5.87
N GLN A 21 9.51 0.93 6.21
CA GLN A 21 9.04 1.62 7.40
C GLN A 21 8.97 0.72 8.66
N GLY A 22 9.38 -0.54 8.57
CA GLY A 22 9.25 -1.51 9.67
C GLY A 22 7.82 -1.94 9.96
N LYS A 23 6.87 -1.67 9.06
CA LYS A 23 5.48 -2.14 9.15
C LYS A 23 5.38 -3.54 8.53
N GLY A 24 4.64 -4.44 9.18
CA GLY A 24 4.34 -5.76 8.62
C GLY A 24 3.30 -5.70 7.51
N ASN A 25 3.45 -6.53 6.49
CA ASN A 25 2.46 -6.78 5.45
C ASN A 25 1.55 -7.94 5.85
N PRO A 26 0.33 -8.06 5.30
CA PRO A 26 -0.56 -9.17 5.62
C PRO A 26 0.08 -10.55 5.41
N ASP A 27 0.88 -10.71 4.36
CA ASP A 27 1.58 -11.96 4.05
C ASP A 27 2.65 -12.35 5.09
N ASP A 28 3.01 -11.45 6.00
CA ASP A 28 3.94 -11.72 7.11
C ASP A 28 3.24 -12.39 8.31
N PHE A 29 1.90 -12.50 8.31
CA PHE A 29 1.10 -13.00 9.43
C PHE A 29 0.16 -14.14 9.01
N VAL A 30 -0.22 -14.99 9.97
CA VAL A 30 -1.20 -16.04 9.73
C VAL A 30 -2.57 -15.41 9.47
N THR A 31 -3.20 -15.76 8.35
CA THR A 31 -4.52 -15.28 7.96
C THR A 31 -5.55 -15.43 9.08
N GLY A 32 -6.30 -14.37 9.35
CA GLY A 32 -7.37 -14.36 10.37
C GLY A 32 -6.92 -13.98 11.77
N THR A 33 -5.61 -13.90 12.03
CA THR A 33 -5.09 -13.38 13.31
C THR A 33 -5.35 -11.87 13.47
N PRO A 34 -5.38 -11.35 14.71
CA PRO A 34 -5.46 -9.91 14.95
C PRO A 34 -4.35 -9.10 14.26
N GLU A 35 -3.14 -9.63 14.20
CA GLU A 35 -1.99 -9.00 13.54
C GLU A 35 -2.19 -8.93 12.02
N TRP A 36 -2.72 -10.01 11.42
CA TRP A 36 -3.09 -10.03 10.02
C TRP A 36 -4.18 -8.99 9.70
N GLN A 37 -5.25 -8.92 10.53
CA GLN A 37 -6.31 -7.92 10.37
C GLN A 37 -5.78 -6.49 10.50
N LYS A 38 -4.88 -6.26 11.47
CA LYS A 38 -4.20 -4.96 11.65
C LYS A 38 -3.33 -4.60 10.45
N ALA A 39 -2.61 -5.57 9.87
CA ALA A 39 -1.82 -5.37 8.68
C ALA A 39 -2.70 -5.05 7.46
N GLN A 40 -3.84 -5.72 7.29
CA GLN A 40 -4.83 -5.44 6.24
C GLN A 40 -5.35 -4.01 6.33
N LEU A 41 -5.81 -3.59 7.51
CA LEU A 41 -6.26 -2.22 7.74
C LEU A 41 -5.15 -1.21 7.47
N GLY A 42 -3.91 -1.52 7.88
CA GLY A 42 -2.75 -0.69 7.63
C GLY A 42 -2.46 -0.50 6.14
N VAL A 43 -2.57 -1.56 5.33
CA VAL A 43 -2.43 -1.47 3.86
C VAL A 43 -3.51 -0.56 3.28
N MET A 44 -4.77 -0.73 3.68
CA MET A 44 -5.88 0.13 3.22
C MET A 44 -5.63 1.61 3.56
N GLN A 45 -5.14 1.90 4.76
CA GLN A 45 -4.80 3.26 5.19
C GLN A 45 -3.64 3.84 4.37
N ASP A 46 -2.59 3.07 4.11
CA ASP A 46 -1.46 3.51 3.28
C ASP A 46 -1.90 3.79 1.84
N THR A 47 -2.78 2.94 1.27
CA THR A 47 -3.38 3.15 -0.05
C THR A 47 -4.16 4.46 -0.10
N MET A 48 -5.07 4.69 0.85
CA MET A 48 -5.87 5.92 0.90
C MET A 48 -4.99 7.16 1.04
N ARG A 49 -3.92 7.09 1.84
CA ARG A 49 -2.94 8.17 1.98
C ARG A 49 -2.24 8.49 0.67
N ILE A 50 -1.77 7.47 -0.06
CA ILE A 50 -1.10 7.67 -1.36
C ILE A 50 -2.06 8.29 -2.38
N ILE A 51 -3.30 7.80 -2.45
CA ILE A 51 -4.33 8.39 -3.32
C ILE A 51 -4.58 9.86 -2.97
N GLY A 52 -4.63 10.19 -1.67
CA GLY A 52 -4.75 11.57 -1.20
C GLY A 52 -3.58 12.46 -1.64
N LEU A 53 -2.34 11.96 -1.49
CA LEU A 53 -1.13 12.69 -1.92
C LEU A 53 -1.12 12.94 -3.43
N LEU A 54 -1.40 11.92 -4.23
CA LEU A 54 -1.45 12.04 -5.69
C LEU A 54 -2.51 13.06 -6.13
N ARG A 55 -3.67 13.10 -5.46
CA ARG A 55 -4.69 14.12 -5.74
C ARG A 55 -4.22 15.53 -5.41
N SER A 56 -3.53 15.72 -4.29
CA SER A 56 -2.98 17.02 -3.90
C SER A 56 -1.93 17.48 -4.92
N GLU A 57 -0.99 16.62 -5.30
CA GLU A 57 0.02 16.92 -6.32
C GLU A 57 -0.61 17.33 -7.65
N MET A 58 -1.64 16.61 -8.11
CA MET A 58 -2.37 16.97 -9.32
C MET A 58 -3.01 18.37 -9.24
N ASN A 59 -3.56 18.73 -8.08
CA ASN A 59 -4.18 20.04 -7.87
C ASN A 59 -3.14 21.18 -7.80
N GLU A 60 -1.93 20.89 -7.32
CA GLU A 60 -0.82 21.85 -7.25
C GLU A 60 -0.15 22.06 -8.61
N THR A 61 -0.03 21.00 -9.41
CA THR A 61 0.59 21.05 -10.75
C THR A 61 -0.37 21.58 -11.83
N GLY A 62 -1.68 21.63 -11.54
CA GLY A 62 -2.71 22.19 -12.41
C GLY A 62 -2.95 23.70 -12.23
N ARG A 63 -2.15 24.38 -11.40
CA ARG A 63 -2.07 25.84 -11.29
C ARG A 63 -0.85 26.37 -12.04
#